data_AF-A0A420DUP5-F1
#
_entry.id   AF-A0A420DUP5-F1
#
_cell.length_a   1.000
_cell.length_b   1.000
_cell.length_c   1.000
_cell.angle_alpha   90.00
_cell.angle_beta   90.00
_cell.angle_gamma   90.00
#
_symmetry.space_group_name_H-M   'P 1'
#
loop_
_entity.id
_entity.type
_entity.pdbx_description
1 polymer ?
#
loop_
_entity_poly.entity_id
_entity_poly.type
_entity_poly.pdbx_seq_one_letter_code
_entity_poly.pdbx_strand_id
1 'polypeptide(L)'
;MDHLLSKDWNVFGTLKFIDGRTIGRHSATKVLRSYWNKIDRVFFGKAAERQAVRVPRWCFAHEGSDSENYHVHFALLAPIADIEHTCCVLNAVWTQHHYQTAPLGKNWIMPLLHKKAATNYLTGEYWQLGGETLLDDLCWDRTSANTLAEYQHDAQQARILRAASPLWLNDAKQALAAQQARYQLPDEH
;
A
#
# COMPACT_ATOMS: atom_id res chain seq x y z
N MET A 1 16.12 -9.62 4.69
CA MET A 1 16.07 -9.00 3.34
C MET A 1 15.86 -10.03 2.24
N ASP A 2 16.63 -11.12 2.21
CA ASP A 2 16.52 -12.17 1.16
C ASP A 2 15.11 -12.72 0.96
N HIS A 3 14.38 -12.92 2.05
CA HIS A 3 12.98 -13.34 1.99
C HIS A 3 12.09 -12.38 1.19
N LEU A 4 12.28 -11.05 1.29
CA LEU A 4 11.50 -10.10 0.50
C LEU A 4 11.97 -10.06 -0.95
N LEU A 5 13.28 -10.18 -1.19
CA LEU A 5 13.84 -10.21 -2.54
C LEU A 5 13.36 -11.42 -3.35
N SER A 6 13.06 -12.54 -2.70
CA SER A 6 12.56 -13.76 -3.36
C SER A 6 11.05 -13.73 -3.71
N LYS A 7 10.31 -12.68 -3.35
CA LYS A 7 8.84 -12.59 -3.53
C LYS A 7 8.47 -11.72 -4.72
N ASP A 8 7.39 -12.02 -5.43
CA ASP A 8 7.07 -11.35 -6.72
C ASP A 8 6.30 -10.03 -6.60
N TRP A 9 6.43 -9.29 -5.50
CA TRP A 9 5.78 -7.99 -5.37
C TRP A 9 6.28 -7.00 -6.43
N ASN A 10 5.35 -6.19 -6.92
CA ASN A 10 5.54 -5.27 -8.04
C ASN A 10 4.95 -3.88 -7.78
N VAL A 11 4.50 -3.61 -6.55
CA VAL A 11 4.11 -2.30 -6.03
C VAL A 11 4.90 -2.01 -4.77
N PHE A 12 5.38 -0.78 -4.66
CA PHE A 12 5.91 -0.22 -3.43
C PHE A 12 5.08 0.99 -3.01
N GLY A 13 4.83 1.16 -1.72
CA GLY A 13 4.12 2.33 -1.26
C GLY A 13 4.40 2.77 0.17
N THR A 14 3.93 3.98 0.45
CA THR A 14 3.99 4.68 1.73
C THR A 14 2.60 5.21 2.05
N LEU A 15 2.04 4.75 3.16
CA LEU A 15 0.80 5.27 3.73
C LEU A 15 1.18 6.26 4.83
N LYS A 16 0.88 7.54 4.59
CA LYS A 16 1.09 8.61 5.57
C LYS A 16 -0.22 9.00 6.24
N PHE A 17 -0.13 9.44 7.48
CA PHE A 17 -1.21 10.16 8.15
C PHE A 17 -1.06 11.66 7.91
N ILE A 18 -2.16 12.43 8.05
CA ILE A 18 -2.14 13.90 7.92
C ILE A 18 -1.08 14.49 8.86
N ASP A 19 -1.07 13.96 10.09
CA ASP A 19 -0.11 14.25 11.12
C ASP A 19 0.31 12.94 11.80
N GLY A 20 1.45 12.41 11.37
CA GLY A 20 2.05 11.20 11.95
C GLY A 20 2.51 11.39 13.40
N ARG A 21 2.72 12.64 13.83
CA ARG A 21 3.20 13.00 15.18
C ARG A 21 2.14 12.95 16.25
N THR A 22 0.88 13.12 15.88
CA THR A 22 -0.23 13.14 16.85
C THR A 22 -1.06 11.87 16.83
N ILE A 23 -1.00 11.07 15.77
CA ILE A 23 -1.71 9.79 15.75
C ILE A 23 -0.93 8.75 16.56
N GLY A 24 -1.46 8.38 17.73
CA GLY A 24 -0.89 7.30 18.53
C GLY A 24 -0.88 5.97 17.77
N ARG A 25 0.18 5.16 17.96
CA ARG A 25 0.41 3.87 17.27
C ARG A 25 -0.81 2.93 17.30
N HIS A 26 -1.53 2.85 18.44
CA HIS A 26 -2.74 2.03 18.56
C HIS A 26 -3.86 2.48 17.61
N SER A 27 -4.11 3.79 17.52
CA SER A 27 -5.10 4.37 16.62
C SER A 27 -4.68 4.18 15.17
N ALA A 28 -3.41 4.44 14.85
CA ALA A 28 -2.86 4.21 13.52
C ALA A 28 -3.02 2.76 13.08
N THR A 29 -2.71 1.80 13.96
CA THR A 29 -2.86 0.36 13.71
C THR A 29 -4.32 -0.01 13.40
N LYS A 30 -5.30 0.55 14.12
CA LYS A 30 -6.72 0.33 13.83
C LYS A 30 -7.13 0.85 12.45
N VAL A 31 -6.68 2.06 12.10
CA VAL A 31 -6.94 2.66 10.77
C VAL A 31 -6.31 1.81 9.67
N LEU A 32 -5.06 1.37 9.83
CA LEU A 32 -4.37 0.51 8.88
C LEU A 32 -5.05 -0.85 8.69
N ARG A 33 -5.46 -1.51 9.79
CA ARG A 33 -6.21 -2.77 9.74
C ARG A 33 -7.53 -2.59 8.99
N SER A 34 -8.27 -1.52 9.30
CA SER A 34 -9.51 -1.17 8.62
C SER A 34 -9.29 -0.92 7.12
N TYR A 35 -8.24 -0.18 6.77
CA TYR A 35 -7.88 0.11 5.38
C TYR A 35 -7.58 -1.16 4.60
N TRP A 36 -6.70 -2.02 5.12
CA TRP A 36 -6.33 -3.25 4.44
C TRP A 36 -7.50 -4.23 4.31
N ASN A 37 -8.35 -4.34 5.34
CA ASN A 37 -9.60 -5.11 5.24
C ASN A 37 -10.55 -4.54 4.17
N LYS A 38 -10.60 -3.22 4.01
CA LYS A 38 -11.36 -2.56 2.95
C LYS A 38 -10.76 -2.91 1.58
N ILE A 39 -9.46 -2.79 1.40
CA ILE A 39 -8.74 -3.15 0.17
C ILE A 39 -9.01 -4.61 -0.22
N ASP A 40 -8.90 -5.54 0.72
CA ASP A 40 -9.17 -6.96 0.45
C ASP A 40 -10.60 -7.17 -0.06
N ARG A 41 -11.59 -6.47 0.52
CA ARG A 41 -12.98 -6.51 0.05
C ARG A 41 -13.20 -5.81 -1.29
N VAL A 42 -12.44 -4.75 -1.61
CA VAL A 42 -12.49 -4.09 -2.92
C VAL A 42 -12.10 -5.08 -4.01
N PHE A 43 -10.98 -5.77 -3.84
CA PHE A 43 -10.49 -6.69 -4.86
C PHE A 43 -11.21 -8.04 -4.87
N PHE A 44 -11.58 -8.61 -3.73
CA PHE A 44 -12.09 -10.00 -3.67
C PHE A 44 -13.53 -10.14 -3.16
N GLY A 45 -14.17 -9.03 -2.75
CA GLY A 45 -15.54 -9.06 -2.25
C GLY A 45 -15.69 -9.97 -1.02
N LYS A 46 -16.68 -10.88 -1.05
CA LYS A 46 -16.94 -11.81 0.06
C LYS A 46 -15.86 -12.87 0.24
N ALA A 47 -15.03 -13.13 -0.78
CA ALA A 47 -13.95 -14.11 -0.65
C ALA A 47 -12.86 -13.65 0.33
N ALA A 48 -12.69 -12.35 0.52
CA ALA A 48 -11.78 -11.80 1.53
C ALA A 48 -12.12 -12.26 2.95
N GLU A 49 -13.40 -12.48 3.23
CA GLU A 49 -13.89 -12.93 4.53
C GLU A 49 -14.09 -14.44 4.58
N ARG A 50 -14.74 -15.01 3.55
CA ARG A 50 -15.18 -16.42 3.54
C ARG A 50 -14.08 -17.41 3.17
N GLN A 51 -13.10 -16.97 2.40
CA GLN A 51 -12.02 -17.80 1.86
C GLN A 51 -10.64 -17.25 2.25
N ALA A 52 -10.61 -16.19 3.05
CA ALA A 52 -9.41 -15.47 3.43
C ALA A 52 -8.52 -15.04 2.23
N VAL A 53 -9.13 -14.73 1.07
CA VAL A 53 -8.37 -14.22 -0.09
C VAL A 53 -8.02 -12.75 0.13
N ARG A 54 -6.74 -12.43 0.27
CA ARG A 54 -6.27 -11.07 0.56
C ARG A 54 -5.17 -10.65 -0.39
N VAL A 55 -4.97 -9.35 -0.54
CA VAL A 55 -3.91 -8.83 -1.40
C VAL A 55 -2.55 -9.19 -0.79
N PRO A 56 -1.67 -9.91 -1.50
CA PRO A 56 -0.37 -10.27 -0.96
C PRO A 56 0.47 -9.02 -0.71
N ARG A 57 0.90 -8.83 0.54
CA ARG A 57 1.58 -7.62 1.00
C ARG A 57 2.47 -7.87 2.21
N TRP A 58 3.48 -7.00 2.35
CA TRP A 58 4.34 -6.89 3.52
C TRP A 58 4.34 -5.44 3.97
N CYS A 59 4.05 -5.19 5.24
CA CYS A 59 3.86 -3.85 5.80
C CYS A 59 4.90 -3.60 6.90
N PHE A 60 5.51 -2.41 6.86
CA PHE A 60 6.59 -2.02 7.75
C PHE A 60 6.29 -0.68 8.41
N ALA A 61 6.26 -0.63 9.74
CA ALA A 61 6.12 0.61 10.51
C ALA A 61 7.43 1.39 10.46
N HIS A 62 7.31 2.69 10.18
CA HIS A 62 8.37 3.66 10.26
C HIS A 62 7.93 4.83 11.13
N GLU A 63 8.81 5.39 11.95
CA GLU A 63 8.56 6.54 12.83
C GLU A 63 9.43 7.75 12.49
N GLY A 64 10.32 7.63 11.50
CA GLY A 64 11.25 8.69 11.12
C GLY A 64 12.37 8.88 12.15
N SER A 65 13.33 9.75 11.80
CA SER A 65 14.53 9.98 12.61
C SER A 65 14.28 10.57 14.00
N ASP A 66 13.11 11.19 14.22
CA ASP A 66 12.70 11.77 15.50
C ASP A 66 11.77 10.83 16.30
N SER A 67 11.45 9.63 15.80
CA SER A 67 10.50 8.66 16.38
C SER A 67 9.07 9.17 16.56
N GLU A 68 8.74 10.33 16.00
CA GLU A 68 7.41 10.93 16.17
C GLU A 68 6.56 10.75 14.92
N ASN A 69 7.11 10.56 13.73
CA ASN A 69 6.33 10.58 12.50
C ASN A 69 5.90 9.17 12.06
N TYR A 70 4.86 8.62 12.69
CA TYR A 70 4.39 7.27 12.34
C TYR A 70 3.81 7.20 10.91
N HIS A 71 4.33 6.29 10.10
CA HIS A 71 3.87 5.96 8.76
C HIS A 71 4.17 4.49 8.43
N VAL A 72 3.60 3.98 7.34
CA VAL A 72 3.81 2.59 6.92
C VAL A 72 4.34 2.52 5.50
N HIS A 73 5.44 1.81 5.32
CA HIS A 73 5.87 1.35 4.01
C HIS A 73 5.32 -0.03 3.72
N PHE A 74 5.04 -0.32 2.45
CA PHE A 74 4.60 -1.65 2.06
C PHE A 74 5.15 -2.08 0.70
N ALA A 75 5.34 -3.39 0.56
CA ALA A 75 5.52 -4.09 -0.70
C ALA A 75 4.26 -4.91 -0.99
N LEU A 76 3.81 -4.93 -2.24
CA LEU A 76 2.55 -5.59 -2.62
C LEU A 76 2.65 -6.24 -4.01
N LEU A 77 2.04 -7.40 -4.17
CA LEU A 77 1.76 -7.99 -5.49
C LEU A 77 0.40 -7.49 -5.96
N ALA A 78 0.38 -6.81 -7.11
CA ALA A 78 -0.82 -6.22 -7.68
C ALA A 78 -1.93 -7.29 -7.87
N PRO A 79 -3.14 -7.05 -7.36
CA PRO A 79 -4.26 -8.01 -7.46
C PRO A 79 -4.95 -7.99 -8.83
N ILE A 80 -4.50 -7.13 -9.75
CA ILE A 80 -4.94 -7.02 -11.14
C ILE A 80 -3.74 -6.76 -12.04
N ALA A 81 -3.86 -7.10 -13.33
CA ALA A 81 -2.77 -6.94 -14.30
C ALA A 81 -2.30 -5.48 -14.47
N ASP A 82 -3.22 -4.52 -14.36
CA ASP A 82 -2.89 -3.10 -14.43
C ASP A 82 -2.33 -2.60 -13.08
N ILE A 83 -0.99 -2.55 -13.01
CA ILE A 83 -0.23 -2.17 -11.81
C ILE A 83 -0.45 -0.69 -11.47
N GLU A 84 -0.50 0.19 -12.47
CA GLU A 84 -0.74 1.62 -12.23
C GLU A 84 -2.15 1.84 -11.71
N HIS A 85 -3.14 1.15 -12.27
CA HIS A 85 -4.50 1.19 -11.77
C HIS A 85 -4.58 0.66 -10.33
N THR A 86 -3.85 -0.41 -9.99
CA THR A 86 -3.72 -0.86 -8.60
C THR A 86 -3.22 0.26 -7.69
N CYS A 87 -2.14 0.95 -8.08
CA CYS A 87 -1.59 2.06 -7.30
C CYS A 87 -2.61 3.20 -7.11
N CYS A 88 -3.34 3.55 -8.17
CA CYS A 88 -4.39 4.56 -8.14
C CYS A 88 -5.52 4.16 -7.17
N VAL A 89 -6.00 2.91 -7.23
CA VAL A 89 -7.03 2.39 -6.31
C VAL A 89 -6.57 2.46 -4.87
N LEU A 90 -5.35 1.99 -4.58
CA LEU A 90 -4.78 2.01 -3.23
C LEU A 90 -4.72 3.44 -2.66
N ASN A 91 -4.21 4.40 -3.45
CA ASN A 91 -4.05 5.79 -3.03
C ASN A 91 -5.40 6.51 -2.87
N ALA A 92 -6.31 6.33 -3.83
CA ALA A 92 -7.65 6.88 -3.77
C ALA A 92 -8.42 6.36 -2.55
N VAL A 93 -8.41 5.04 -2.32
CA VAL A 93 -9.12 4.45 -1.18
C VAL A 93 -8.49 4.88 0.15
N TRP A 94 -7.16 4.99 0.22
CA TRP A 94 -6.47 5.46 1.44
C TRP A 94 -6.88 6.90 1.76
N THR A 95 -6.81 7.79 0.79
CA THR A 95 -7.15 9.22 0.95
C THR A 95 -8.57 9.42 1.47
N GLN A 96 -9.50 8.57 1.02
CA GLN A 96 -10.91 8.61 1.44
C GLN A 96 -11.19 7.85 2.75
N HIS A 97 -10.22 7.11 3.28
CA HIS A 97 -10.50 6.08 4.28
C HIS A 97 -10.87 6.64 5.65
N HIS A 98 -10.16 7.68 6.09
CA HIS A 98 -10.32 8.24 7.42
C HIS A 98 -9.92 9.72 7.45
N TYR A 99 -10.46 10.51 8.37
CA TYR A 99 -10.09 11.94 8.46
C TYR A 99 -8.60 12.17 8.83
N GLN A 100 -7.89 11.14 9.28
CA GLN A 100 -6.45 11.21 9.60
C GLN A 100 -5.54 10.66 8.50
N THR A 101 -6.07 10.08 7.41
CA THR A 101 -5.23 9.59 6.31
C THR A 101 -4.77 10.75 5.44
N ALA A 102 -3.51 10.74 5.02
CA ALA A 102 -2.96 11.82 4.23
C ALA A 102 -3.61 11.91 2.83
N PRO A 103 -3.70 13.14 2.26
CA PRO A 103 -4.22 13.34 0.90
C PRO A 103 -3.30 12.74 -0.17
N LEU A 104 -3.83 12.54 -1.37
CA LEU A 104 -3.16 11.94 -2.54
C LEU A 104 -1.72 12.42 -2.75
N GLY A 105 -1.47 13.73 -2.64
CA GLY A 105 -0.16 14.34 -2.88
C GLY A 105 0.91 14.05 -1.82
N LYS A 106 0.51 13.53 -0.65
CA LYS A 106 1.43 13.18 0.45
C LYS A 106 1.76 11.69 0.50
N ASN A 107 0.89 10.83 -0.01
CA ASN A 107 1.18 9.40 -0.12
C ASN A 107 2.14 9.15 -1.29
N TRP A 108 2.86 8.04 -1.24
CA TRP A 108 3.74 7.63 -2.33
C TRP A 108 3.45 6.17 -2.64
N ILE A 109 2.68 5.85 -3.67
CA ILE A 109 2.32 4.47 -4.03
C ILE A 109 2.52 4.33 -5.52
N MET A 110 3.47 3.48 -5.93
CA MET A 110 3.91 3.39 -7.32
C MET A 110 4.25 1.95 -7.74
N PRO A 111 4.25 1.68 -9.07
CA PRO A 111 4.86 0.47 -9.60
C PRO A 111 6.32 0.36 -9.14
N LEU A 112 6.74 -0.85 -8.83
CA LEU A 112 8.10 -1.12 -8.39
C LEU A 112 9.10 -0.86 -9.52
N LEU A 113 10.06 0.02 -9.26
CA LEU A 113 11.15 0.31 -10.20
C LEU A 113 12.41 -0.50 -9.88
N HIS A 114 12.88 -0.43 -8.63
CA HIS A 114 14.11 -1.08 -8.19
C HIS A 114 13.89 -1.90 -6.92
N LYS A 115 13.69 -3.21 -7.07
CA LYS A 115 13.37 -4.14 -5.97
C LYS A 115 14.37 -4.10 -4.82
N LYS A 116 15.67 -4.04 -5.12
CA LYS A 116 16.73 -3.96 -4.09
C LYS A 116 16.66 -2.66 -3.29
N ALA A 117 16.54 -1.53 -3.97
CA ALA A 117 16.43 -0.22 -3.32
C ALA A 117 15.17 -0.14 -2.45
N ALA A 118 14.02 -0.60 -2.97
CA ALA A 118 12.77 -0.65 -2.20
C ALA A 118 12.87 -1.61 -1.00
N THR A 119 13.54 -2.76 -1.12
CA THR A 119 13.75 -3.67 0.02
C THR A 119 14.59 -3.02 1.13
N ASN A 120 15.68 -2.34 0.75
CA ASN A 120 16.50 -1.59 1.69
C ASN A 120 15.68 -0.51 2.40
N TYR A 121 14.84 0.21 1.64
CA TYR A 121 13.98 1.24 2.20
C TYR A 121 12.94 0.65 3.18
N LEU A 122 12.24 -0.42 2.82
CA LEU A 122 11.25 -1.09 3.67
C LEU A 122 11.83 -1.50 5.03
N THR A 123 13.05 -2.02 5.01
CA THR A 123 13.73 -2.57 6.19
C THR A 123 14.63 -1.56 6.90
N GLY A 124 14.62 -0.30 6.45
CA GLY A 124 15.55 0.75 6.87
C GLY A 124 15.46 1.11 8.35
N GLU A 125 14.32 0.93 9.01
CA GLU A 125 14.14 1.22 10.44
C GLU A 125 14.26 -0.01 11.36
N TYR A 126 14.66 -1.16 10.82
CA TYR A 126 14.84 -2.37 11.64
C TYR A 126 15.87 -2.20 12.75
N TRP A 127 16.90 -1.37 12.54
CA TRP A 127 17.90 -1.09 13.58
C TRP A 127 17.32 -0.30 14.77
N GLN A 128 16.24 0.45 14.57
CA GLN A 128 15.62 1.30 15.59
C GLN A 128 14.41 0.61 16.25
N LEU A 129 13.52 0.03 15.45
CA LEU A 129 12.27 -0.58 15.92
C LEU A 129 12.37 -2.11 16.11
N GLY A 130 13.44 -2.74 15.64
CA GLY A 130 13.64 -4.19 15.74
C GLY A 130 12.48 -4.96 15.10
N GLY A 131 11.96 -5.96 15.82
CA GLY A 131 10.83 -6.75 15.35
C GLY A 131 9.54 -5.96 15.12
N GLU A 132 9.37 -4.81 15.79
CA GLU A 132 8.17 -3.97 15.66
C GLU A 132 8.10 -3.23 14.30
N THR A 133 9.20 -3.21 13.54
CA THR A 133 9.16 -2.73 12.16
C THR A 133 8.20 -3.57 11.33
N LEU A 134 8.17 -4.89 11.48
CA LEU A 134 7.28 -5.75 10.67
C LEU A 134 5.88 -5.79 11.29
N LEU A 135 4.89 -5.33 10.54
CA LEU A 135 3.49 -5.34 10.98
C LEU A 135 2.83 -6.66 10.56
N ASP A 136 3.14 -7.74 11.27
CA ASP A 136 2.71 -9.11 10.96
C ASP A 136 1.19 -9.22 10.71
N ASP A 137 0.39 -8.58 11.57
CA ASP A 137 -1.08 -8.57 11.46
C ASP A 137 -1.62 -7.91 10.18
N LEU A 138 -0.81 -7.07 9.53
CA LEU A 138 -1.13 -6.42 8.27
C LEU A 138 -0.57 -7.17 7.06
N CYS A 139 0.41 -8.04 7.25
CA CYS A 139 1.04 -8.80 6.19
C CYS A 139 0.15 -9.95 5.69
N TRP A 140 0.36 -10.35 4.45
CA TRP A 140 -0.30 -11.51 3.86
C TRP A 140 0.53 -12.06 2.70
N ASP A 141 0.87 -13.34 2.72
CA ASP A 141 1.64 -13.97 1.63
C ASP A 141 1.05 -15.29 1.14
N ARG A 142 -0.20 -15.59 1.53
CA ARG A 142 -0.87 -16.87 1.24
C ARG A 142 -1.69 -16.89 -0.05
N THR A 143 -2.01 -15.74 -0.62
CA THR A 143 -2.77 -15.67 -1.88
C THR A 143 -1.81 -15.74 -3.07
N SER A 144 -1.98 -16.77 -3.90
CA SER A 144 -1.11 -17.02 -5.05
C SER A 144 -1.48 -16.14 -6.26
N ALA A 145 -0.54 -15.94 -7.18
CA ALA A 145 -0.81 -15.25 -8.45
C ALA A 145 -1.94 -15.91 -9.27
N ASN A 146 -2.03 -17.24 -9.25
CA ASN A 146 -3.11 -17.98 -9.91
C ASN A 146 -4.47 -17.62 -9.30
N THR A 147 -4.54 -17.57 -7.97
CA THR A 147 -5.75 -17.13 -7.26
C THR A 147 -6.10 -15.68 -7.61
N LEU A 148 -5.12 -14.78 -7.75
CA LEU A 148 -5.40 -13.40 -8.17
C LEU A 148 -6.05 -13.34 -9.56
N ALA A 149 -5.54 -14.14 -10.51
CA ALA A 149 -6.05 -14.20 -11.87
C ALA A 149 -7.51 -14.66 -11.95
N GLU A 150 -7.95 -15.57 -11.07
CA GLU A 150 -9.34 -16.04 -11.01
C GLU A 150 -10.36 -14.92 -10.70
N TYR A 151 -9.92 -13.83 -10.04
CA TYR A 151 -10.79 -12.71 -9.67
C TYR A 151 -10.81 -11.56 -10.68
N GLN A 152 -10.03 -11.65 -11.76
CA GLN A 152 -9.93 -10.61 -12.77
C GLN A 152 -11.13 -10.65 -13.74
N HIS A 153 -12.29 -10.26 -13.23
CA HIS A 153 -13.58 -10.28 -13.93
C HIS A 153 -14.44 -9.05 -13.57
N ASP A 154 -15.52 -8.80 -14.30
CA ASP A 154 -16.35 -7.58 -14.18
C ASP A 154 -16.82 -7.25 -12.76
N ALA A 155 -17.13 -8.26 -11.95
CA ALA A 155 -17.55 -8.02 -10.57
C ALA A 155 -16.44 -7.38 -9.71
N GLN A 156 -15.16 -7.61 -10.01
CA GLN A 156 -14.03 -6.95 -9.36
C GLN A 156 -13.93 -5.49 -9.81
N GLN A 157 -14.03 -5.24 -11.12
CA GLN A 157 -14.04 -3.88 -11.66
C GLN A 157 -15.20 -3.04 -11.09
N ALA A 158 -16.39 -3.62 -11.01
CA ALA A 158 -17.55 -2.96 -10.42
C ALA A 158 -17.36 -2.63 -8.92
N ARG A 159 -16.59 -3.44 -8.16
CA ARG A 159 -16.25 -3.13 -6.76
C ARG A 159 -15.22 -2.02 -6.67
N ILE A 160 -14.21 -2.03 -7.54
CA ILE A 160 -13.20 -0.96 -7.65
C ILE A 160 -13.87 0.39 -7.90
N LEU A 161 -14.72 0.46 -8.93
CA LEU A 161 -15.45 1.70 -9.29
C LEU A 161 -16.42 2.19 -8.21
N ARG A 162 -16.94 1.27 -7.38
CA ARG A 162 -17.75 1.63 -6.20
C ARG A 162 -16.91 2.14 -5.04
N ALA A 163 -15.65 1.72 -4.94
CA ALA A 163 -14.75 2.12 -3.85
C ALA A 163 -13.98 3.40 -4.16
N ALA A 164 -13.69 3.65 -5.43
CA ALA A 164 -13.13 4.89 -5.93
C ALA A 164 -13.82 5.22 -7.26
N SER A 165 -14.54 6.34 -7.29
CA SER A 165 -15.22 6.79 -8.50
C SER A 165 -14.21 7.16 -9.60
N PRO A 166 -14.63 7.24 -10.87
CA PRO A 166 -13.74 7.68 -11.96
C PRO A 166 -13.03 9.00 -11.69
N LEU A 167 -13.68 9.94 -10.99
CA LEU A 167 -13.06 11.21 -10.59
C LEU A 167 -11.87 10.98 -9.64
N TRP A 168 -12.08 10.22 -8.56
CA TRP A 168 -11.01 9.87 -7.62
C TRP A 168 -9.87 9.09 -8.26
N LEU A 169 -10.19 8.19 -9.20
CA LEU A 169 -9.19 7.41 -9.93
C LEU A 169 -8.37 8.29 -10.88
N ASN A 170 -9.00 9.28 -11.52
CA ASN A 170 -8.30 10.25 -12.35
C ASN A 170 -7.38 11.15 -11.52
N ASP A 171 -7.84 11.63 -10.36
CA ASP A 171 -7.01 12.43 -9.45
C ASP A 171 -5.82 11.62 -8.93
N ALA A 172 -6.04 10.35 -8.56
CA ALA A 172 -4.98 9.45 -8.14
C ALA A 172 -3.97 9.16 -9.27
N LYS A 173 -4.45 9.06 -10.52
CA LYS A 173 -3.60 8.90 -11.70
C LYS A 173 -2.73 10.13 -11.96
N GLN A 174 -3.28 11.33 -11.80
CA GLN A 174 -2.50 12.57 -11.90
C GLN A 174 -1.45 12.67 -10.79
N ALA A 175 -1.82 12.30 -9.56
CA ALA A 175 -0.88 12.26 -8.44
C ALA A 175 0.25 11.25 -8.68
N LEU A 176 -0.06 10.06 -9.21
CA LEU A 176 0.93 9.04 -9.58
C LEU A 176 1.89 9.55 -10.67
N ALA A 177 1.36 10.16 -11.74
CA ALA A 177 2.19 10.73 -12.80
C ALA A 177 3.14 11.81 -12.26
N ALA A 178 2.67 12.68 -11.37
CA ALA A 178 3.49 13.70 -10.73
C ALA A 178 4.56 13.09 -9.77
N GLN A 179 4.31 11.92 -9.17
CA GLN A 179 5.31 11.19 -8.38
C GLN A 179 6.37 10.55 -9.28
N GLN A 180 5.95 9.88 -10.34
CA GLN A 180 6.86 9.27 -11.32
C GLN A 180 7.78 10.32 -11.95
N ALA A 181 7.24 11.49 -12.33
CA ALA A 181 8.03 12.59 -12.87
C ALA A 181 9.11 13.07 -11.88
N ARG A 182 8.77 13.21 -10.58
CA ARG A 182 9.74 13.61 -9.54
C ARG A 182 10.83 12.57 -9.32
N TYR A 183 10.50 11.28 -9.39
CA TYR A 183 11.47 10.20 -9.21
C TYR A 183 12.43 10.03 -10.40
N GLN A 184 12.02 10.47 -11.59
CA GLN A 184 12.84 10.43 -12.80
C GLN A 184 13.78 11.63 -12.94
N LEU A 185 13.61 12.67 -12.13
CA LEU A 185 14.60 13.74 -12.04
C LEU A 185 15.86 13.15 -11.38
N PRO A 186 17.05 13.32 -11.96
CA PRO A 186 18.27 12.95 -11.26
C PRO A 186 18.31 13.70 -9.94
N ASP A 187 18.60 12.99 -8.85
CA ASP A 187 18.88 13.60 -7.54
C ASP A 187 20.01 14.63 -7.75
N GLU A 188 19.66 15.92 -7.80
CA GLU A 188 20.66 16.99 -7.72
C GLU A 188 21.17 17.04 -6.28
N HIS A 189 22.24 16.26 -6.06
CA HIS A 189 23.26 16.33 -5.00
C HIS A 189 22.83 16.34 -3.52
#